data_AF-A0A2D8JEQ6-F1
#
_entry.id   AF-A0A2D8JEQ6-F1
#
_cell.length_a   1.000
_cell.length_b   1.000
_cell.length_c   1.000
_cell.angle_alpha   90.00
_cell.angle_beta   90.00
_cell.angle_gamma   90.00
#
_symmetry.space_group_name_H-M   'P 1'
#
loop_
_entity.id
_entity.type
_entity.pdbx_description
1 polymer ?
#
loop_
_entity_poly.entity_id
_entity_poly.type
_entity_poly.pdbx_seq_one_letter_code
_entity_poly.pdbx_strand_id
1 'polypeptide(L)' 'GLRAVSDFEYELQMAQMNQELNSALETLFLVPEVSNSFISSSLVRQVAALGGDVSAFVSTPVLDRLTAKFRE' A
#
# COMPACT_ATOMS: atom_id res chain seq x y z
N GLY A 1 4.07 2.90 -6.37
CA GLY A 1 5.34 2.49 -5.72
C GLY A 1 5.51 1.01 -5.92
N LEU A 2 6.74 0.51 -6.08
CA LEU A 2 6.99 -0.88 -6.49
C LEU A 2 7.65 -1.66 -5.35
N ARG A 3 6.98 -2.68 -4.81
CA ARG A 3 7.54 -3.54 -3.75
C ARG A 3 8.02 -4.88 -4.29
N ALA A 4 7.32 -5.42 -5.28
CA ALA A 4 7.59 -6.73 -5.86
C ALA A 4 7.42 -6.70 -7.39
N VAL A 5 7.87 -7.76 -8.05
CA VAL A 5 7.73 -7.94 -9.51
C VAL A 5 6.27 -7.83 -9.95
N SER A 6 5.34 -8.34 -9.14
CA SER A 6 3.90 -8.25 -9.43
C SER A 6 3.36 -6.83 -9.43
N ASP A 7 3.86 -5.95 -8.53
CA ASP A 7 3.47 -4.53 -8.53
C ASP A 7 3.96 -3.88 -9.85
N PHE A 8 5.15 -4.24 -10.32
CA PHE A 8 5.73 -3.68 -11.55
C PHE A 8 4.92 -4.02 -12.80
N GLU A 9 4.55 -5.29 -12.99
CA GLU A 9 3.78 -5.70 -14.17
C GLU A 9 2.42 -4.98 -14.24
N TYR A 10 1.71 -4.90 -13.12
CA TYR A 10 0.41 -4.23 -13.05
C TYR A 10 0.53 -2.71 -13.28
N GLU A 11 1.44 -2.06 -12.55
CA GLU A 11 1.60 -0.62 -12.62
C GLU A 11 2.17 -0.13 -13.96
N LEU A 12 3.02 -0.94 -14.62
CA LEU A 12 3.54 -0.62 -15.95
C LEU A 12 2.41 -0.58 -16.99
N GLN A 13 1.50 -1.56 -16.96
CA GLN A 13 0.33 -1.58 -17.86
C GLN A 13 -0.56 -0.36 -17.63
N MET A 14 -0.79 0.01 -16.37
CA MET A 14 -1.57 1.20 -16.03
C MET A 14 -0.89 2.49 -16.49
N ALA A 15 0.42 2.62 -16.31
CA ALA A 15 1.17 3.79 -16.75
C ALA A 15 1.11 3.97 -18.27
N GLN A 16 1.26 2.88 -19.04
CA GLN A 16 1.12 2.91 -20.50
C GLN A 16 -0.28 3.36 -20.92
N MET A 17 -1.32 2.80 -20.31
CA MET A 17 -2.70 3.22 -20.59
C MET A 17 -2.93 4.70 -20.26
N ASN A 18 -2.42 5.18 -19.13
CA ASN A 18 -2.56 6.59 -18.74
C ASN A 18 -1.85 7.53 -19.73
N GLN A 19 -0.70 7.14 -20.28
CA GLN A 19 0.01 7.92 -21.28
C GLN A 19 -0.75 8.00 -22.61
N GLU A 20 -1.38 6.91 -23.03
CA GLU A 20 -2.26 6.89 -24.22
C GLU A 20 -3.50 7.78 -24.02
N LEU A 21 -4.09 7.75 -22.82
CA LEU A 21 -5.26 8.58 -22.51
C LEU A 21 -4.91 10.08 -22.36
N ASN A 22 -3.70 10.40 -21.90
CA ASN A 22 -3.22 11.76 -21.76
C ASN A 22 -1.69 11.82 -21.84
N SER A 23 -1.18 12.31 -22.96
CA SER A 23 0.25 12.38 -23.25
C SER A 23 1.04 13.36 -22.38
N ALA A 24 0.37 14.22 -21.62
CA ALA A 24 1.03 15.11 -20.65
C ALA A 24 1.25 14.45 -19.27
N LEU A 25 0.72 13.23 -19.05
CA LEU A 25 0.93 12.51 -17.80
C LEU A 25 2.22 11.71 -17.82
N GLU A 26 2.99 11.83 -16.73
CA GLU A 26 4.16 10.99 -16.46
C GLU A 26 3.94 10.23 -15.15
N THR A 27 4.28 8.94 -15.16
CA THR A 27 4.23 8.09 -13.95
C THR A 27 5.64 7.83 -13.47
N LEU A 28 5.94 8.24 -12.23
CA LEU A 28 7.22 7.98 -11.58
C LEU A 28 7.10 6.85 -10.57
N PHE A 29 7.97 5.85 -10.71
CA PHE A 29 8.03 4.71 -9.80
C PHE A 29 9.14 4.89 -8.77
N LEU A 30 8.76 4.73 -7.50
CA LEU A 30 9.69 4.68 -6.38
C LEU A 30 9.65 3.30 -5.74
N VAL A 31 10.83 2.79 -5.40
CA VAL A 31 11.01 1.57 -4.60
C VAL A 31 11.09 1.99 -3.15
N PRO A 32 10.33 1.37 -2.23
CA PRO A 32 10.40 1.70 -0.82
C PRO A 32 11.71 1.22 -0.22
N GLU A 33 12.03 1.75 0.96
CA GLU A 33 13.09 1.18 1.80
C GLU A 33 12.78 -0.30 2.12
N VAL A 34 13.82 -1.14 2.19
CA VAL A 34 13.69 -2.58 2.45
C VAL A 34 12.90 -2.86 3.73
N SER A 35 13.12 -2.06 4.78
CA SER A 35 12.40 -2.13 6.06
C SER A 35 10.89 -1.89 5.95
N ASN A 36 10.41 -1.28 4.86
CA ASN A 36 8.99 -1.00 4.62
C ASN A 36 8.39 -1.85 3.49
N SER A 37 9.22 -2.65 2.80
CA SER A 37 8.82 -3.41 1.60
C SER A 37 7.73 -4.45 1.85
N PHE A 38 7.67 -5.02 3.07
CA PHE A 38 6.68 -6.02 3.46
C PHE A 38 5.33 -5.44 3.89
N ILE A 39 5.26 -4.12 4.10
CA ILE A 39 4.03 -3.49 4.60
C ILE A 39 2.99 -3.47 3.47
N SER A 40 1.83 -4.06 3.75
CA SER A 40 0.65 -3.95 2.89
C SER A 40 -0.58 -3.66 3.72
N SER A 41 -1.46 -2.80 3.22
CA SER A 41 -2.69 -2.44 3.93
C SER A 41 -3.59 -3.66 4.15
N SER A 42 -3.57 -4.65 3.25
CA SER A 42 -4.31 -5.90 3.42
C SER A 42 -3.77 -6.72 4.59
N LEU A 43 -2.45 -6.89 4.69
CA LEU A 43 -1.83 -7.61 5.79
C LEU A 43 -2.04 -6.90 7.13
N VAL A 44 -1.86 -5.57 7.17
CA VAL A 44 -2.11 -4.75 8.36
C VAL A 44 -3.56 -4.91 8.84
N ARG A 45 -4.54 -4.81 7.93
CA ARG A 45 -5.96 -5.02 8.27
C ARG A 45 -6.23 -6.43 8.77
N GLN A 46 -5.59 -7.44 8.20
CA GLN A 46 -5.76 -8.84 8.61
C GLN A 46 -5.21 -9.06 10.02
N VAL A 47 -4.01 -8.57 10.32
CA VAL A 47 -3.41 -8.67 11.66
C VAL A 47 -4.28 -7.94 12.69
N ALA A 48 -4.73 -6.72 12.37
CA ALA A 48 -5.61 -5.95 13.24
C ALA A 48 -6.95 -6.66 13.50
N ALA A 49 -7.55 -7.26 12.47
CA ALA A 49 -8.80 -8.02 12.60
C ALA A 49 -8.65 -9.28 13.46
N LEU A 50 -7.45 -9.85 13.54
CA LEU A 50 -7.13 -10.99 14.41
C LEU A 50 -6.68 -10.56 15.82
N GLY A 51 -6.77 -9.27 16.16
CA GLY A 51 -6.40 -8.73 17.48
C GLY A 51 -4.90 -8.52 17.67
N GLY A 52 -4.08 -8.60 16.61
CA GLY A 52 -2.65 -8.31 16.67
C GLY A 52 -2.35 -6.81 16.74
N ASP A 53 -1.23 -6.46 17.37
CA ASP A 53 -0.73 -5.08 17.40
C ASP A 53 -0.10 -4.70 16.05
N VAL A 54 -0.52 -3.55 15.52
CA VAL A 54 -0.03 -2.98 14.26
C VAL A 54 0.50 -1.55 14.42
N SER A 55 0.68 -1.09 15.66
CA SER A 55 1.11 0.29 15.99
C SER A 55 2.42 0.70 15.32
N ALA A 56 3.33 -0.25 15.07
CA ALA A 56 4.60 -0.01 14.38
C ALA A 56 4.47 0.21 12.87
N PHE A 57 3.32 -0.13 12.26
CA PHE A 57 3.14 -0.15 10.80
C PHE A 57 2.20 0.96 10.28
N VAL A 58 1.58 1.72 11.19
CA VAL A 58 0.61 2.75 10.85
C VAL A 58 0.77 3.98 11.73
N SER A 59 0.31 5.14 11.25
CA SER A 59 0.24 6.34 12.08
C SER A 59 -0.88 6.25 13.12
N THR A 60 -0.76 7.01 14.21
CA THR A 60 -1.75 7.05 15.31
C THR A 60 -3.20 7.22 14.83
N PRO A 61 -3.52 8.15 13.90
CA PRO A 61 -4.89 8.30 13.43
C PRO A 61 -5.44 7.06 12.71
N VAL A 62 -4.58 6.28 12.06
CA VAL A 62 -4.96 5.03 11.38
C VAL A 62 -5.15 3.92 12.41
N LEU A 63 -4.29 3.85 13.43
CA LEU A 63 -4.41 2.88 14.53
C LEU A 63 -5.77 3.05 15.23
N ASP A 64 -6.12 4.28 15.62
CA ASP A 64 -7.39 4.59 16.30
C ASP A 64 -8.60 4.11 15.49
N ARG A 65 -8.55 4.32 14.16
CA ARG A 65 -9.61 3.89 13.24
C ARG A 65 -9.67 2.37 13.09
N LEU A 66 -8.53 1.69 13.05
CA LEU A 66 -8.49 0.23 12.99
C LEU A 66 -9.03 -0.39 14.28
N THR A 67 -8.64 0.14 15.45
CA THR A 67 -9.14 -0.32 16.75
C THR A 67 -10.66 -0.10 16.88
N ALA A 68 -11.17 1.05 16.43
CA ALA A 68 -12.61 1.30 16.43
C ALA A 68 -13.38 0.34 15.51
N LYS A 69 -12.79 -0.01 14.34
CA LYS A 69 -13.43 -0.88 13.35
C LYS A 69 -13.54 -2.35 13.78
N PHE A 70 -12.58 -2.87 14.54
CA PHE A 70 -12.48 -4.29 14.90
C PHE A 70 -12.77 -4.57 16.39
N ARG A 71 -13.39 -3.62 17.11
CA ARG A 71 -13.85 -3.79 18.49
C ARG A 71 -15.25 -4.40 18.62
N GLU A 72 -15.95 -4.58 17.50
CA GLU A 72 -17.23 -5.32 17.38
C GLU A 72 -16.98 -6.79 17.04
#